data_AF-A0A4R4BRN6-F1
#
_entry.id   AF-A0A4R4BRN6-F1
#
_cell.length_a   1.000
_cell.length_b   1.000
_cell.length_c   1.000
_cell.angle_alpha   90.00
_cell.angle_beta   90.00
_cell.angle_gamma   90.00
#
_symmetry.space_group_name_H-M   'P 1'
#
loop_
_entity.id
_entity.type
_entity.pdbx_description
1 polymer ?
#
loop_
_entity_poly.entity_id
_entity_poly.type
_entity_poly.pdbx_seq_one_letter_code
_entity_poly.pdbx_strand_id
1 'polypeptide(L)'
;MASKAMDLFEAYAQDKLPKDQGYIVSSFFSNTSTYSKYEVVSYSGVKSIYLTEEGLTFQTNGKKLHILIEPPDYPSKAIEPYVRSSQEQIPLRFSELEQMVAKNQTRIMIAKKPIVTFSSFTILRPTGINFALVFYNLPDLYDTLAIFFEKTYNKEAAVPMADAKKAAQKTVEIIRNTMNFTGEFGEA
;
A
#
# COMPACT_ATOMS: atom_id res chain seq x y z
N MET A 1 7.41 18.57 16.58
CA MET A 1 7.68 17.17 16.20
C MET A 1 7.24 17.00 14.75
N ALA A 2 8.09 16.48 13.88
CA ALA A 2 7.69 16.23 12.49
C ALA A 2 6.58 15.16 12.48
N SER A 3 5.47 15.42 11.77
CA SER A 3 4.41 14.42 11.58
C SER A 3 5.01 13.22 10.84
N LYS A 4 4.90 12.01 11.42
CA LYS A 4 5.46 10.79 10.81
C LYS A 4 4.63 10.30 9.63
N ALA A 5 3.32 10.50 9.72
CA ALA A 5 2.35 10.26 8.66
C ALA A 5 1.23 11.31 8.74
N MET A 6 0.55 11.55 7.63
CA MET A 6 -0.59 12.45 7.55
C MET A 6 -1.58 11.96 6.49
N ASP A 7 -2.84 12.38 6.57
CA ASP A 7 -3.77 12.18 5.45
C ASP A 7 -3.22 12.85 4.18
N LEU A 8 -3.27 12.13 3.06
CA LEU A 8 -2.66 12.55 1.80
C LEU A 8 -3.30 13.83 1.25
N PHE A 9 -4.63 13.94 1.34
CA PHE A 9 -5.37 15.06 0.77
C PHE A 9 -5.31 16.27 1.70
N GLU A 10 -5.29 16.06 3.01
CA GLU A 10 -4.97 17.10 3.99
C GLU A 10 -3.54 17.63 3.77
N ALA A 11 -2.58 16.74 3.50
CA ALA A 11 -1.20 17.12 3.21
C ALA A 11 -1.06 17.94 1.94
N TYR A 12 -1.81 17.58 0.90
CA TYR A 12 -1.89 18.38 -0.31
C TYR A 12 -2.47 19.77 -0.04
N ALA A 13 -3.61 19.83 0.68
CA ALA A 13 -4.30 21.09 0.98
C ALA A 13 -3.46 22.04 1.84
N GLN A 14 -2.56 21.51 2.67
CA GLN A 14 -1.66 22.28 3.54
C GLN A 14 -0.27 22.52 2.94
N ASP A 15 -0.03 22.14 1.68
CA ASP A 15 1.28 22.20 1.01
C ASP A 15 2.41 21.50 1.80
N LYS A 16 2.07 20.37 2.44
CA LYS A 16 2.97 19.57 3.28
C LYS A 16 3.46 18.30 2.59
N LEU A 17 3.15 18.07 1.31
CA LEU A 17 3.62 16.88 0.60
C LEU A 17 5.11 16.98 0.26
N PRO A 18 5.92 15.97 0.58
CA PRO A 18 7.32 15.97 0.22
C PRO A 18 7.45 15.79 -1.30
N LYS A 19 8.23 16.65 -1.96
CA LYS A 19 8.51 16.53 -3.41
C LYS A 19 9.74 15.68 -3.70
N ASP A 20 10.68 15.60 -2.77
CA ASP A 20 11.93 14.87 -2.98
C ASP A 20 11.72 13.36 -2.95
N GLN A 21 11.09 12.85 -1.89
CA GLN A 21 10.80 11.43 -1.71
C GLN A 21 9.75 11.20 -0.63
N GLY A 22 8.94 10.16 -0.80
CA GLY A 22 7.94 9.76 0.18
C GLY A 22 7.32 8.41 -0.12
N TYR A 23 6.53 7.94 0.83
CA TYR A 23 5.70 6.75 0.68
C TYR A 23 4.24 7.13 0.87
N ILE A 24 3.36 6.52 0.09
CA ILE A 24 1.91 6.65 0.25
C ILE A 24 1.35 5.25 0.48
N VAL A 25 0.49 5.12 1.48
CA VAL A 25 -0.26 3.88 1.70
C VAL A 25 -1.74 4.18 1.54
N SER A 26 -2.36 3.49 0.58
CA SER A 26 -3.80 3.55 0.33
C SER A 26 -4.44 2.23 0.72
N SER A 27 -5.65 2.28 1.29
CA SER A 27 -6.46 1.11 1.60
C SER A 27 -7.72 1.05 0.76
N PHE A 28 -8.15 -0.18 0.47
CA PHE A 28 -9.40 -0.48 -0.21
C PHE A 28 -10.07 -1.65 0.50
N PHE A 29 -11.10 -1.35 1.28
CA PHE A 29 -11.85 -2.32 2.05
C PHE A 29 -13.14 -2.71 1.35
N SER A 30 -13.50 -3.98 1.47
CA SER A 30 -14.83 -4.45 1.08
C SER A 30 -15.87 -3.91 2.07
N ASN A 31 -17.03 -3.49 1.56
CA ASN A 31 -18.16 -3.07 2.39
C ASN A 31 -18.91 -4.26 3.02
N THR A 32 -18.66 -5.48 2.55
CA THR A 32 -19.44 -6.68 2.91
C THR A 32 -18.60 -7.77 3.56
N SER A 33 -17.27 -7.63 3.62
CA SER A 33 -16.36 -8.62 4.19
C SER A 33 -15.09 -7.95 4.72
N THR A 34 -14.25 -8.68 5.46
CA THR A 34 -12.93 -8.18 5.91
C THR A 34 -11.86 -8.26 4.82
N TYR A 35 -12.26 -8.50 3.57
CA TYR A 35 -11.38 -8.44 2.42
C TYR A 35 -10.79 -7.04 2.30
N SER A 36 -9.46 -6.97 2.27
CA SER A 36 -8.72 -5.72 2.36
C SER A 36 -7.59 -5.70 1.36
N LYS A 37 -7.46 -4.62 0.58
CA LYS A 37 -6.30 -4.36 -0.26
C LYS A 37 -5.56 -3.14 0.26
N TYR A 38 -4.24 -3.19 0.14
CA TYR A 38 -3.40 -2.02 0.35
C TYR A 38 -2.51 -1.81 -0.86
N GLU A 39 -2.30 -0.54 -1.20
CA GLU A 39 -1.31 -0.12 -2.17
C GLU A 39 -0.28 0.74 -1.46
N VAL A 40 0.98 0.37 -1.59
CA VAL A 40 2.10 1.20 -1.15
C VAL A 40 2.74 1.78 -2.38
N VAL A 41 2.89 3.09 -2.44
CA VAL A 41 3.59 3.78 -3.53
C VAL A 41 4.81 4.50 -2.95
N SER A 42 6.01 4.14 -3.40
CA SER A 42 7.18 5.00 -3.18
C SER A 42 7.42 5.85 -4.42
N TYR A 43 7.79 7.11 -4.20
CA TYR A 43 8.01 8.08 -5.26
C TYR A 43 9.16 9.00 -4.89
N SER A 44 9.79 9.58 -5.90
CA SER A 44 10.84 10.59 -5.72
C SER A 44 10.86 11.59 -6.87
N GLY A 45 11.43 12.77 -6.65
CA GLY A 45 11.65 13.77 -7.71
C GLY A 45 10.35 14.25 -8.36
N VAL A 46 9.35 14.62 -7.56
CA VAL A 46 8.04 15.03 -8.05
C VAL A 46 8.11 16.36 -8.78
N LYS A 47 7.75 16.37 -10.08
CA LYS A 47 7.70 17.59 -10.89
C LYS A 47 6.50 18.46 -10.53
N SER A 48 5.33 17.84 -10.45
CA SER A 48 4.08 18.51 -10.10
C SER A 48 3.12 17.55 -9.40
N ILE A 49 2.28 18.10 -8.53
CA ILE A 49 1.17 17.39 -7.90
C ILE A 49 -0.09 18.19 -8.17
N TYR A 50 -1.12 17.55 -8.72
CA TYR A 50 -2.38 18.22 -9.01
C TYR A 50 -3.58 17.33 -8.70
N LEU A 51 -4.64 17.96 -8.22
CA LEU A 51 -5.91 17.31 -7.93
C LEU A 51 -6.69 17.07 -9.23
N THR A 52 -7.30 15.91 -9.33
CA THR A 52 -8.23 15.51 -10.40
C THR A 52 -9.56 15.08 -9.79
N GLU A 53 -10.56 14.81 -10.61
CA GLU A 53 -11.86 14.29 -10.15
C GLU A 53 -11.70 12.95 -9.41
N GLU A 54 -10.81 12.08 -9.90
CA GLU A 54 -10.59 10.73 -9.37
C GLU A 54 -9.69 10.70 -8.14
N GLY A 55 -8.77 11.66 -7.99
CA GLY A 55 -7.78 11.62 -6.94
C GLY A 55 -6.63 12.62 -7.12
N LEU A 56 -5.48 12.31 -6.53
CA LEU A 56 -4.29 13.14 -6.55
C LEU A 56 -3.23 12.56 -7.48
N THR A 57 -2.85 13.30 -8.51
CA THR A 57 -1.88 12.85 -9.52
C THR A 57 -0.50 13.41 -9.24
N PHE A 58 0.48 12.53 -9.19
CA PHE A 58 1.90 12.83 -9.05
C PHE A 58 2.58 12.66 -10.40
N GLN A 59 3.19 13.73 -10.91
CA GLN A 59 3.98 13.68 -12.13
C GLN A 59 5.43 13.28 -11.79
N THR A 60 5.62 11.98 -11.57
CA THR A 60 6.92 11.34 -11.43
C THR A 60 6.80 9.83 -11.63
N ASN A 61 7.94 9.16 -11.66
CA ASN A 61 8.01 7.71 -11.56
C ASN A 61 7.68 7.27 -10.12
N GLY A 62 7.05 6.11 -9.99
CA GLY A 62 6.72 5.52 -8.71
C GLY A 62 6.85 4.00 -8.74
N LYS A 63 7.10 3.39 -7.59
CA LYS A 63 7.02 1.94 -7.42
C LYS A 63 5.76 1.63 -6.62
N LYS A 64 4.88 0.80 -7.13
CA LYS A 64 3.63 0.40 -6.47
C LYS A 64 3.69 -1.05 -6.03
N LEU A 65 3.54 -1.29 -4.73
CA LEU A 65 3.45 -2.62 -4.14
C LEU A 65 1.99 -2.91 -3.75
N HIS A 66 1.50 -4.08 -4.12
CA HIS A 66 0.15 -4.52 -3.77
C HIS A 66 0.20 -5.50 -2.60
N ILE A 67 -0.71 -5.32 -1.66
CA ILE A 67 -0.96 -6.23 -0.55
C ILE A 67 -2.45 -6.57 -0.57
N LEU A 68 -2.75 -7.83 -0.29
CA LEU A 68 -4.10 -8.35 -0.30
C LEU A 68 -4.32 -9.26 0.92
N ILE A 69 -5.43 -9.07 1.62
CA ILE A 69 -5.85 -9.91 2.73
C ILE A 69 -7.26 -10.45 2.43
N GLU A 70 -7.39 -11.77 2.46
CA GLU A 70 -8.62 -12.48 2.15
C GLU A 70 -9.16 -13.18 3.39
N PRO A 71 -10.45 -13.02 3.71
CA PRO A 71 -11.07 -13.79 4.77
C PRO A 71 -11.22 -15.26 4.39
N PRO A 72 -11.39 -16.16 5.37
CA PRO A 72 -11.49 -17.61 5.13
C PRO A 72 -12.65 -18.03 4.20
N ASP A 73 -13.73 -17.26 4.26
CA ASP A 73 -14.99 -17.45 3.54
C ASP A 73 -15.00 -16.76 2.16
N TYR A 74 -13.87 -16.19 1.71
CA TYR A 74 -13.79 -15.53 0.42
C TYR A 74 -14.14 -16.50 -0.73
N PRO A 75 -15.21 -16.24 -1.51
CA PRO A 75 -15.71 -17.19 -2.51
C PRO A 75 -14.71 -17.48 -3.64
N SER A 76 -13.96 -16.45 -4.04
CA SER A 76 -13.05 -16.49 -5.20
C SER A 76 -11.60 -16.81 -4.83
N LYS A 77 -11.34 -17.46 -3.69
CA LYS A 77 -9.98 -17.78 -3.19
C LYS A 77 -9.13 -18.64 -4.12
N ALA A 78 -9.78 -19.45 -4.97
CA ALA A 78 -9.12 -20.27 -5.99
C ALA A 78 -8.85 -19.51 -7.30
N ILE A 79 -9.48 -18.35 -7.49
CA ILE A 79 -9.35 -17.53 -8.69
C ILE A 79 -8.13 -16.63 -8.53
N GLU A 80 -7.29 -16.61 -9.56
CA GLU A 80 -6.10 -15.76 -9.63
C GLU A 80 -6.45 -14.27 -9.48
N PRO A 81 -5.68 -13.47 -8.73
CA PRO A 81 -6.07 -12.10 -8.42
C PRO A 81 -6.25 -11.18 -9.63
N TYR A 82 -5.51 -11.42 -10.72
CA TYR A 82 -5.57 -10.61 -11.93
C TYR A 82 -6.85 -10.78 -12.77
N VAL A 83 -7.69 -11.78 -12.52
CA VAL A 83 -8.96 -12.04 -13.26
C VAL A 83 -10.20 -11.89 -12.39
N ARG A 84 -10.05 -11.35 -11.18
CA ARG A 84 -11.18 -11.14 -10.25
C ARG A 84 -12.03 -9.93 -10.66
N SER A 85 -13.14 -9.77 -9.95
CA SER A 85 -13.98 -8.58 -10.06
C SER A 85 -13.14 -7.31 -9.83
N SER A 86 -13.47 -6.20 -10.51
CA SER A 86 -12.65 -4.99 -10.50
C SER A 86 -12.30 -4.47 -9.09
N GLN A 87 -13.21 -4.62 -8.12
CA GLN A 87 -12.97 -4.19 -6.73
C GLN A 87 -12.01 -5.11 -5.95
N GLU A 88 -11.85 -6.35 -6.37
CA GLU A 88 -11.02 -7.38 -5.72
C GLU A 88 -9.79 -7.76 -6.59
N GLN A 89 -9.67 -7.14 -7.75
CA GLN A 89 -8.59 -7.38 -8.69
C GLN A 89 -7.32 -6.68 -8.21
N ILE A 90 -6.19 -7.37 -8.36
CA ILE A 90 -4.84 -6.78 -8.38
C ILE A 90 -4.09 -7.36 -9.58
N PRO A 91 -3.17 -6.63 -10.22
CA PRO A 91 -2.50 -7.06 -11.46
C PRO A 91 -1.37 -8.08 -11.20
N LEU A 92 -1.62 -9.10 -10.38
CA LEU A 92 -0.63 -10.09 -9.95
C LEU A 92 -1.21 -11.50 -9.91
N ARG A 93 -0.35 -12.50 -10.11
CA ARG A 93 -0.63 -13.93 -9.93
C ARG A 93 -0.20 -14.41 -8.55
N PHE A 94 -0.74 -15.55 -8.11
CA PHE A 94 -0.32 -16.19 -6.86
C PHE A 94 1.18 -16.49 -6.79
N SER A 95 1.83 -16.79 -7.92
CA SER A 95 3.28 -17.01 -7.99
C SER A 95 4.11 -15.77 -7.66
N GLU A 96 3.54 -14.59 -7.89
CA GLU A 96 4.16 -13.28 -7.68
C GLU A 96 3.91 -12.73 -6.27
N LEU A 97 3.10 -13.44 -5.49
CA LEU A 97 2.71 -13.09 -4.13
C LEU A 97 3.40 -14.02 -3.13
N GLU A 98 3.94 -13.43 -2.07
CA GLU A 98 4.30 -14.14 -0.85
C GLU A 98 3.02 -14.38 -0.05
N GLN A 99 2.78 -15.63 0.35
CA GLN A 99 1.51 -16.03 0.94
C GLN A 99 1.71 -16.52 2.37
N MET A 100 0.87 -16.04 3.27
CA MET A 100 0.84 -16.45 4.66
C MET A 100 -0.61 -16.78 5.04
N VAL A 101 -0.81 -17.84 5.81
CA VAL A 101 -2.12 -18.20 6.35
C VAL A 101 -2.06 -18.00 7.85
N ALA A 102 -2.91 -17.11 8.36
CA ALA A 102 -3.03 -16.84 9.78
C ALA A 102 -3.80 -17.95 10.50
N LYS A 103 -3.75 -17.96 11.84
CA LYS A 103 -4.40 -18.99 12.67
C LYS A 103 -5.90 -19.10 12.42
N ASN A 104 -6.57 -18.00 12.14
CA ASN A 104 -8.00 -17.94 11.81
C ASN A 104 -8.31 -18.25 10.33
N GLN A 105 -7.34 -18.77 9.57
CA GLN A 105 -7.44 -19.07 8.13
C GLN A 105 -7.52 -17.85 7.21
N THR A 106 -7.34 -16.63 7.72
CA THR A 106 -7.18 -15.44 6.87
C THR A 106 -5.89 -15.57 6.06
N ARG A 107 -5.98 -15.35 4.74
CA ARG A 107 -4.84 -15.43 3.83
C ARG A 107 -4.30 -14.03 3.57
N ILE A 108 -3.03 -13.84 3.85
CA ILE A 108 -2.30 -12.59 3.63
C ILE A 108 -1.39 -12.82 2.44
N MET A 109 -1.46 -11.93 1.46
CA MET A 109 -0.69 -11.99 0.24
C MET A 109 0.02 -10.67 0.00
N ILE A 110 1.34 -10.72 -0.12
CA ILE A 110 2.17 -9.53 -0.28
C ILE A 110 2.92 -9.69 -1.60
N ALA A 111 2.86 -8.68 -2.47
CA ALA A 111 3.65 -8.71 -3.71
C ALA A 111 5.14 -8.88 -3.42
N LYS A 112 5.81 -9.79 -4.15
CA LYS A 112 7.25 -10.02 -3.99
C LYS A 112 8.08 -8.86 -4.57
N LYS A 113 7.54 -8.17 -5.57
CA LYS A 113 8.16 -7.04 -6.27
C LYS A 113 7.12 -5.95 -6.54
N PRO A 114 7.50 -4.67 -6.50
CA PRO A 114 6.62 -3.59 -6.90
C PRO A 114 6.52 -3.50 -8.42
N ILE A 115 5.41 -2.92 -8.88
CA ILE A 115 5.20 -2.53 -10.27
C ILE A 115 5.71 -1.11 -10.44
N VAL A 116 6.61 -0.89 -11.39
CA VAL A 116 7.12 0.45 -11.71
C VAL A 116 6.10 1.17 -12.59
N THR A 117 5.72 2.37 -12.18
CA THR A 117 4.89 3.29 -12.95
C THR A 117 5.76 4.43 -13.44
N PHE A 118 5.68 4.73 -14.73
CA PHE A 118 6.48 5.77 -15.37
C PHE A 118 5.66 7.03 -15.62
N SER A 119 6.34 8.18 -15.60
CA SER A 119 5.82 9.51 -15.93
C SER A 119 4.81 10.10 -14.94
N SER A 120 3.79 9.34 -14.55
CA SER A 120 2.81 9.78 -13.57
C SER A 120 2.04 8.61 -12.95
N PHE A 121 1.58 8.80 -11.71
CA PHE A 121 0.61 7.91 -11.07
C PHE A 121 -0.45 8.73 -10.32
N THR A 122 -1.63 8.15 -10.17
CA THR A 122 -2.75 8.76 -9.44
C THR A 122 -3.07 7.94 -8.20
N ILE A 123 -3.18 8.62 -7.07
CA ILE A 123 -3.72 8.05 -5.83
C ILE A 123 -5.20 8.40 -5.78
N LEU A 124 -6.05 7.39 -5.84
CA LEU A 124 -7.49 7.57 -5.84
C LEU A 124 -7.96 8.24 -4.55
N ARG A 125 -8.98 9.08 -4.67
CA ARG A 125 -9.65 9.67 -3.52
C ARG A 125 -10.29 8.55 -2.69
N PRO A 126 -9.95 8.42 -1.39
CA PRO A 126 -10.57 7.43 -0.54
C PRO A 126 -12.06 7.69 -0.40
N THR A 127 -12.84 6.62 -0.39
CA THR A 127 -14.30 6.65 -0.21
C THR A 127 -14.69 5.77 0.97
N GLY A 128 -15.69 6.20 1.75
CA GLY A 128 -16.16 5.44 2.90
C GLY A 128 -15.08 5.30 3.98
N ILE A 129 -14.74 4.06 4.34
CA ILE A 129 -13.73 3.74 5.35
C ILE A 129 -12.30 3.64 4.81
N ASN A 130 -12.12 3.77 3.49
CA ASN A 130 -10.80 3.77 2.86
C ASN A 130 -10.01 5.01 3.29
N PHE A 131 -8.69 4.91 3.28
CA PHE A 131 -7.79 6.03 3.57
C PHE A 131 -6.62 6.07 2.59
N ALA A 132 -5.97 7.23 2.50
CA ALA A 132 -4.69 7.41 1.84
C ALA A 132 -3.80 8.24 2.75
N LEU A 133 -2.69 7.66 3.22
CA LEU A 133 -1.77 8.31 4.13
C LEU A 133 -0.42 8.51 3.45
N VAL A 134 0.16 9.70 3.61
CA VAL A 134 1.56 9.98 3.26
C VAL A 134 2.44 9.71 4.47
N PHE A 135 3.53 8.98 4.26
CA PHE A 135 4.59 8.73 5.23
C PHE A 135 5.85 9.44 4.78
N TYR A 136 6.41 10.25 5.68
CA TYR A 136 7.61 11.05 5.41
C TYR A 136 8.86 10.18 5.57
N ASN A 137 9.88 10.43 4.75
CA ASN A 137 11.13 9.68 4.83
C ASN A 137 11.99 10.11 6.03
N LEU A 138 11.59 9.64 7.21
CA LEU A 138 12.28 9.84 8.49
C LEU A 138 13.05 8.56 8.88
N PRO A 139 14.06 8.64 9.78
CA PRO A 139 14.86 7.48 10.18
C PRO A 139 14.05 6.29 10.71
N ASP A 140 12.89 6.55 11.32
CA ASP A 140 11.97 5.58 11.91
C ASP A 140 10.77 5.21 11.01
N LEU A 141 10.86 5.53 9.71
CA LEU A 141 9.81 5.26 8.71
C LEU A 141 9.37 3.78 8.74
N TYR A 142 10.32 2.86 8.66
CA TYR A 142 10.02 1.43 8.57
C TYR A 142 9.38 0.88 9.84
N ASP A 143 9.77 1.39 11.01
CA ASP A 143 9.15 1.03 12.28
C ASP A 143 7.72 1.58 12.35
N THR A 144 7.51 2.80 11.86
CA THR A 144 6.19 3.42 11.76
C THR A 144 5.28 2.63 10.81
N LEU A 145 5.79 2.21 9.64
CA LEU A 145 5.06 1.35 8.71
C LEU A 145 4.74 -0.02 9.33
N ALA A 146 5.67 -0.61 10.09
CA ALA A 146 5.43 -1.90 10.75
C ALA A 146 4.27 -1.81 11.76
N ILE A 147 4.29 -0.78 12.62
CA ILE A 147 3.22 -0.54 13.60
C ILE A 147 1.90 -0.24 12.89
N PHE A 148 1.95 0.49 11.77
CA PHE A 148 0.78 0.81 10.97
C PHE A 148 0.15 -0.44 10.35
N PHE A 149 0.93 -1.29 9.67
CA PHE A 149 0.42 -2.54 9.09
C PHE A 149 -0.04 -3.52 10.16
N GLU A 150 0.67 -3.64 11.28
CA GLU A 150 0.25 -4.49 12.41
C GLU A 150 -1.16 -4.12 12.89
N LYS A 151 -1.40 -2.82 13.12
CA LYS A 151 -2.70 -2.32 13.58
C LYS A 151 -3.79 -2.50 12.54
N THR A 152 -3.52 -2.19 11.27
CA THR A 152 -4.53 -2.26 10.21
C THR A 152 -4.88 -3.70 9.85
N TYR A 153 -3.90 -4.59 9.76
CA TYR A 153 -4.14 -6.02 9.52
C TYR A 153 -4.98 -6.64 10.65
N ASN A 154 -4.72 -6.25 11.90
CA ASN A 154 -5.48 -6.77 13.02
C ASN A 154 -6.90 -6.21 13.11
N LYS A 155 -7.06 -4.87 13.01
CA LYS A 155 -8.34 -4.21 13.23
C LYS A 155 -9.27 -4.28 12.02
N GLU A 156 -8.74 -4.06 10.82
CA GLU A 156 -9.57 -3.94 9.60
C GLU A 156 -9.73 -5.31 8.92
N ALA A 157 -8.64 -6.08 8.83
CA ALA A 157 -8.64 -7.37 8.13
C ALA A 157 -8.86 -8.59 9.06
N ALA A 158 -9.13 -8.35 10.35
CA ALA A 158 -9.36 -9.37 11.38
C ALA A 158 -8.24 -10.42 11.52
N VAL A 159 -6.99 -10.08 11.16
CA VAL A 159 -5.83 -10.98 11.33
C VAL A 159 -5.47 -11.08 12.82
N PRO A 160 -5.26 -12.28 13.39
CA PRO A 160 -4.78 -12.44 14.76
C PRO A 160 -3.48 -11.66 15.00
N MET A 161 -3.38 -10.96 16.14
CA MET A 161 -2.28 -10.03 16.44
C MET A 161 -0.88 -10.64 16.22
N ALA A 162 -0.67 -11.88 16.63
CA ALA A 162 0.61 -12.57 16.46
C ALA A 162 1.01 -12.76 14.99
N ASP A 163 0.03 -13.04 14.12
CA ASP A 163 0.23 -13.21 12.68
C ASP A 163 0.29 -11.86 11.97
N ALA A 164 -0.51 -10.89 12.41
CA ALA A 164 -0.48 -9.51 11.92
C ALA A 164 0.90 -8.89 12.09
N LYS A 165 1.54 -9.08 13.25
CA LYS A 165 2.91 -8.61 13.50
C LYS A 165 3.94 -9.23 12.56
N LYS A 166 3.87 -10.56 12.34
CA LYS A 166 4.77 -11.26 11.42
C LYS A 166 4.58 -10.79 9.97
N ALA A 167 3.34 -10.67 9.54
CA ALA A 167 2.99 -10.20 8.20
C ALA A 167 3.39 -8.73 7.99
N ALA A 168 3.22 -7.87 8.98
CA ALA A 168 3.65 -6.48 8.93
C ALA A 168 5.17 -6.35 8.81
N GLN A 169 5.93 -7.13 9.61
CA GLN A 169 7.39 -7.21 9.49
C GLN A 169 7.81 -7.67 8.09
N LYS A 170 7.15 -8.70 7.54
CA LYS A 170 7.43 -9.19 6.19
C LYS A 170 7.13 -8.15 5.11
N THR A 171 6.02 -7.44 5.27
CA THR A 171 5.62 -6.33 4.37
C THR A 171 6.70 -5.26 4.35
N VAL A 172 7.14 -4.81 5.52
CA VAL A 172 8.18 -3.78 5.66
C VAL A 172 9.54 -4.25 5.14
N GLU A 173 9.90 -5.52 5.34
CA GLU A 173 11.10 -6.11 4.76
C GLU A 173 11.09 -6.01 3.22
N ILE A 174 9.97 -6.37 2.59
CA ILE A 174 9.80 -6.26 1.14
C ILE A 174 9.89 -4.80 0.68
N ILE A 175 9.20 -3.88 1.37
CA ILE A 175 9.24 -2.44 1.06
C ILE A 175 10.67 -1.92 1.14
N ARG A 176 11.40 -2.23 2.22
CA ARG A 176 12.79 -1.78 2.41
C ARG A 176 13.72 -2.29 1.31
N ASN A 177 13.56 -3.54 0.89
CA ASN A 177 14.44 -4.17 -0.08
C ASN A 177 14.14 -3.77 -1.53
N THR A 178 12.87 -3.51 -1.87
CA THR A 178 12.45 -3.34 -3.27
C THR A 178 11.99 -1.93 -3.62
N MET A 179 11.58 -1.14 -2.63
CA MET A 179 10.98 0.19 -2.82
C MET A 179 11.89 1.33 -2.36
N ASN A 180 13.15 1.05 -2.04
CA ASN A 180 14.13 2.06 -1.69
C ASN A 180 14.40 3.01 -2.88
N PHE A 181 14.92 4.19 -2.54
CA PHE A 181 15.22 5.27 -3.49
C PHE A 181 16.61 5.13 -4.14
N THR A 182 17.38 4.11 -3.75
CA THR A 182 18.73 3.86 -4.25
C THR A 182 18.68 3.12 -5.59
N GLY A 183 19.06 3.79 -6.68
CA GLY A 183 19.48 3.15 -7.94
C GLY A 183 18.43 2.90 -9.03
N GLU A 184 17.15 3.24 -8.84
CA GLU A 184 16.11 2.95 -9.86
C GLU A 184 15.19 4.12 -10.23
N PHE A 185 15.38 5.31 -9.63
CA PHE A 185 14.63 6.51 -10.05
C PHE A 185 15.40 7.39 -11.06
N GLY A 186 16.57 6.94 -11.51
CA GLY A 186 17.27 7.49 -12.67
C GLY A 186 18.75 7.14 -12.67
N GLU A 187 19.21 6.46 -13.73
CA GLU A 187 20.21 7.03 -14.63
C GLU A 187 19.73 6.77 -16.08
N ALA A 188 19.84 7.84 -16.88
CA ALA A 188 19.57 8.05 -18.31
C ALA A 188 18.98 6.91 -19.16
#